data_AF-A0A1X9SYJ8-F1
#
_entry.id   AF-A0A1X9SYJ8-F1
#
_cell.length_a   1.000
_cell.length_b   1.000
_cell.length_c   1.000
_cell.angle_alpha   90.00
_cell.angle_beta   90.00
_cell.angle_gamma   90.00
#
_symmetry.space_group_name_H-M   'P 1'
#
loop_
_entity.id
_entity.type
_entity.pdbx_description
1 polymer ?
#
loop_
_entity_poly.entity_id
_entity_poly.type
_entity_poly.pdbx_seq_one_letter_code
_entity_poly.pdbx_strand_id
1 'polypeptide(L)'
;MGRNVYIAYLLWFFLSTFSGHRFYCGRITSGFLQLGLFWFGSATAVFLIGYVFLAIWLVWWLIDLFLIHSWVARINEIISLEHSISDSKKLENIEKLYELYKNGAISYEEYINRKDMILKNI
;
A
#
# COMPACT_ATOMS: atom_id res chain seq x y z
N MET A 1 -5.24 1.95 -7.44
CA MET A 1 -6.54 1.78 -6.76
C MET A 1 -6.33 1.88 -5.26
N GLY A 2 -7.11 2.71 -4.56
CA GLY A 2 -7.06 2.81 -3.10
C GLY A 2 -7.44 1.49 -2.43
N ARG A 3 -6.92 1.26 -1.23
CA ARG A 3 -7.28 0.12 -0.38
C ARG A 3 -8.61 0.38 0.33
N ASN A 4 -9.39 -0.67 0.50
CA ASN A 4 -10.69 -0.62 1.15
C ASN A 4 -10.58 -1.05 2.60
N VAL A 5 -11.06 -0.21 3.51
CA VAL A 5 -11.00 -0.42 4.96
C VAL A 5 -11.82 -1.64 5.41
N TYR A 6 -12.96 -1.91 4.77
CA TYR A 6 -13.80 -3.07 5.08
C TYR A 6 -13.10 -4.39 4.75
N ILE A 7 -12.35 -4.42 3.66
CA ILE A 7 -11.54 -5.59 3.29
C ILE A 7 -10.44 -5.82 4.34
N ALA A 8 -9.82 -4.74 4.83
CA ALA A 8 -8.81 -4.84 5.90
C ALA A 8 -9.39 -5.39 7.21
N TYR A 9 -10.60 -4.98 7.61
CA TYR A 9 -11.28 -5.54 8.78
C TYR A 9 -11.73 -7.00 8.57
N LEU A 10 -12.16 -7.36 7.37
CA LEU A 10 -12.53 -8.73 7.02
C LEU A 10 -11.30 -9.65 7.11
N LEU A 11 -10.15 -9.21 6.60
CA LEU A 11 -8.87 -9.91 6.75
C LEU A 11 -8.42 -10.01 8.21
N TRP A 12 -8.66 -8.97 9.02
CA TRP A 12 -8.36 -8.98 10.45
C TRP A 12 -9.23 -10.00 11.19
N PHE A 13 -10.49 -10.17 10.83
CA PHE A 13 -11.34 -11.14 11.51
C PHE A 13 -11.07 -12.59 11.05
N PHE A 14 -11.06 -12.84 9.74
CA PHE A 14 -10.99 -14.21 9.20
C PHE A 14 -9.56 -14.74 9.04
N LEU A 15 -8.58 -13.86 8.85
CA LEU A 15 -7.20 -14.25 8.48
C LEU A 15 -6.17 -13.83 9.53
N SER A 16 -6.60 -13.74 10.80
CA SER A 16 -5.75 -13.21 11.87
C SER A 16 -4.63 -14.12 12.33
N THR A 17 -4.85 -15.43 12.33
CA THR A 17 -3.79 -16.41 12.63
C THR A 17 -2.63 -16.32 11.63
N PHE A 18 -2.91 -15.85 10.42
CA PHE A 18 -1.92 -15.59 9.37
C PHE A 18 -1.53 -14.11 9.25
N SER A 19 -2.01 -13.22 10.13
CA SER A 19 -1.73 -11.78 10.09
C SER A 19 -2.07 -11.11 8.74
N GLY A 20 -3.12 -11.59 8.06
CA GLY A 20 -3.49 -11.14 6.71
C GLY A 20 -3.79 -9.64 6.61
N HIS A 21 -4.34 -9.05 7.67
CA HIS A 21 -4.60 -7.61 7.74
C HIS A 21 -3.32 -6.78 7.67
N ARG A 22 -2.22 -7.24 8.27
CA ARG A 22 -0.92 -6.56 8.21
C ARG A 22 -0.31 -6.64 6.82
N PHE A 23 -0.37 -7.81 6.18
CA PHE A 23 0.12 -7.99 4.83
C PHE A 23 -0.64 -7.11 3.83
N TYR A 24 -1.96 -7.03 3.96
CA TYR A 24 -2.79 -6.13 3.15
C TYR A 24 -2.44 -4.66 3.38
N CYS A 25 -2.07 -4.28 4.60
CA CYS A 25 -1.60 -2.94 4.92
C CYS A 25 -0.10 -2.70 4.59
N GLY A 26 0.56 -3.63 3.89
CA GLY A 26 1.98 -3.51 3.51
C GLY A 26 2.97 -3.66 4.66
N ARG A 27 2.54 -4.16 5.82
CA ARG A 27 3.35 -4.31 7.04
C ARG A 27 3.94 -5.71 7.17
N ILE A 28 4.77 -6.10 6.21
CA ILE A 28 5.30 -7.47 6.06
C ILE A 28 6.12 -7.91 7.29
N THR A 29 7.07 -7.10 7.74
CA THR A 29 7.97 -7.44 8.85
C THR A 29 7.21 -7.74 10.14
N SER A 30 6.31 -6.83 10.53
CA SER A 30 5.48 -7.02 11.71
C SER A 30 4.42 -8.12 11.54
N GLY A 31 3.99 -8.41 10.31
CA GLY A 31 3.11 -9.54 10.01
C GLY A 31 3.79 -10.88 10.29
N PHE A 32 5.05 -11.04 9.87
CA PHE A 32 5.83 -12.23 10.19
C PHE A 32 6.11 -12.37 11.68
N LEU A 33 6.37 -11.28 12.40
CA LEU A 33 6.53 -11.32 13.85
C LEU A 33 5.24 -11.77 14.55
N GLN A 34 4.09 -11.24 14.16
CA GLN A 34 2.80 -11.62 14.75
C GLN A 34 2.43 -13.07 14.43
N LEU A 35 2.70 -13.53 13.20
CA LEU A 35 2.53 -14.92 12.80
C LEU A 35 3.45 -15.85 13.61
N GLY A 36 4.75 -15.52 13.69
CA GLY A 36 5.72 -16.28 14.47
C GLY A 36 5.35 -16.37 15.94
N LEU A 37 4.89 -15.27 16.54
CA LEU A 37 4.45 -15.23 17.94
C LEU A 37 3.25 -16.14 18.20
N PHE A 38 2.28 -16.18 17.28
CA PHE A 38 1.10 -17.06 17.40
C PHE A 38 1.49 -18.54 17.32
N TRP A 39 2.26 -18.93 16.31
CA TRP A 39 2.66 -20.32 16.11
C TRP A 39 3.63 -20.79 17.21
N PHE A 40 4.58 -19.95 17.60
CA PHE A 40 5.49 -20.24 18.70
C PHE A 40 4.78 -20.33 20.05
N GLY A 41 3.86 -19.40 20.33
CA GLY A 41 3.01 -19.43 21.51
C GLY A 41 2.10 -20.67 21.54
N SER A 42 1.54 -21.06 20.40
CA SER A 42 0.73 -22.27 20.29
C SER A 42 1.55 -23.55 20.49
N ALA A 43 2.74 -23.66 19.90
CA ALA A 43 3.62 -24.82 20.06
C ALA A 43 4.11 -24.99 21.50
N THR A 44 4.38 -23.88 22.19
CA THR A 44 4.83 -23.87 23.60
C THR A 44 3.68 -23.88 24.61
N ALA A 45 2.42 -23.83 24.17
CA ALA A 45 1.25 -23.83 25.05
C ALA A 45 1.12 -25.12 25.86
N VAL A 46 1.63 -26.24 25.33
CA VAL A 46 1.71 -27.54 26.04
C VAL A 46 2.47 -27.41 27.36
N PHE A 47 3.46 -26.51 27.44
CA PHE A 47 4.26 -26.26 28.64
C PHE A 47 3.71 -25.13 29.53
N LEU A 48 2.46 -24.70 29.31
CA LEU A 48 1.79 -23.55 29.96
C LEU A 48 2.43 -22.18 29.71
N ILE A 49 3.72 -22.12 29.34
CA ILE A 49 4.43 -20.86 29.02
C ILE A 49 3.87 -20.20 27.74
N GLY A 50 3.38 -21.00 26.80
CA GLY A 50 2.82 -20.51 25.54
C GLY A 50 1.61 -19.57 25.68
N TYR A 51 0.84 -19.72 26.76
CA TYR A 51 -0.30 -18.84 27.03
C TYR A 51 0.11 -17.39 27.26
N VAL A 52 1.31 -17.13 27.78
CA VAL A 52 1.84 -15.76 27.92
C VAL A 52 2.06 -15.14 26.55
N PHE A 53 2.67 -15.88 25.62
CA PHE A 53 2.89 -15.41 24.25
C PHE A 53 1.57 -15.20 23.50
N LEU A 54 0.58 -16.08 23.69
CA LEU A 54 -0.75 -15.94 23.12
C LEU A 54 -1.52 -14.74 23.70
N ALA A 55 -1.36 -14.44 25.00
CA ALA A 55 -1.95 -13.27 25.61
C ALA A 55 -1.36 -11.97 25.04
N ILE A 56 -0.03 -11.91 24.86
CA ILE A 56 0.64 -10.78 24.20
C ILE A 56 0.13 -10.65 22.76
N TRP A 57 0.04 -11.76 22.03
CA TRP A 57 -0.50 -11.78 20.67
C TRP A 57 -1.94 -11.26 20.61
N LEU A 58 -2.81 -11.65 21.56
CA LEU A 58 -4.20 -11.22 21.62
C LEU A 58 -4.33 -9.72 21.88
N VAL A 59 -3.54 -9.18 22.81
CA VAL A 59 -3.51 -7.73 23.06
C VAL A 59 -3.02 -6.99 21.81
N TRP A 60 -1.98 -7.50 21.16
CA TRP A 60 -1.46 -6.91 19.93
C TRP A 60 -2.50 -6.95 18.79
N TRP A 61 -3.23 -8.05 18.66
CA TRP A 61 -4.33 -8.20 17.72
C TRP A 61 -5.47 -7.21 17.97
N LEU A 62 -5.82 -6.92 19.22
CA LEU A 62 -6.81 -5.89 19.58
C LEU A 62 -6.32 -4.48 19.25
N ILE A 63 -5.04 -4.18 19.50
CA ILE A 63 -4.43 -2.89 19.15
C ILE A 63 -4.49 -2.67 17.63
N ASP A 64 -4.33 -3.73 16.83
CA ASP A 64 -4.43 -3.65 15.37
C ASP A 64 -5.81 -3.19 14.89
N LEU A 65 -6.89 -3.47 15.61
CA LEU A 65 -8.24 -3.02 15.27
C LEU A 65 -8.31 -1.49 15.11
N PHE A 66 -7.62 -0.76 16.00
CA PHE A 66 -7.55 0.70 15.97
C PHE A 66 -6.57 1.21 14.91
N LEU A 67 -5.49 0.48 14.67
CA LEU A 67 -4.44 0.88 13.74
C LEU A 67 -4.82 0.69 12.26
N ILE A 68 -5.67 -0.29 11.94
CA ILE A 68 -6.10 -0.60 10.56
C ILE A 68 -6.63 0.65 9.85
N HIS A 69 -7.46 1.44 10.53
CA HIS A 69 -8.04 2.66 9.96
C HIS A 69 -6.95 3.66 9.56
N SER A 70 -5.98 3.89 10.44
CA SER A 70 -4.85 4.79 10.18
C SER A 70 -3.98 4.30 9.02
N TRP A 71 -3.75 2.98 8.92
CA TRP A 71 -2.92 2.44 7.83
C TRP A 71 -3.60 2.60 6.48
N VAL A 72 -4.87 2.20 6.38
CA VAL A 72 -5.62 2.30 5.12
C VAL A 72 -5.70 3.75 4.65
N ALA A 73 -5.97 4.68 5.56
CA ALA A 73 -5.97 6.12 5.24
C ALA A 73 -4.61 6.59 4.68
N ARG A 74 -3.51 6.25 5.37
CA ARG A 74 -2.14 6.61 4.93
C ARG A 74 -1.79 6.01 3.57
N ILE A 75 -2.17 4.77 3.30
CA ILE A 75 -1.89 4.11 2.02
C ILE A 75 -2.65 4.81 0.89
N ASN A 76 -3.91 5.15 1.12
CA ASN A 76 -4.73 5.85 0.13
C ASN A 76 -4.19 7.26 -0.16
N GLU A 77 -3.72 7.95 0.88
CA GLU A 77 -3.03 9.23 0.75
C GLU A 77 -1.76 9.09 -0.12
N ILE A 78 -0.89 8.13 0.18
CA ILE A 78 0.34 7.90 -0.61
C ILE A 78 0.01 7.59 -2.07
N ILE A 79 -1.00 6.77 -2.34
CA ILE A 79 -1.43 6.43 -3.71
C ILE A 79 -1.94 7.69 -4.44
N SER A 80 -2.67 8.58 -3.75
CA SER A 80 -3.12 9.84 -4.35
C SER A 80 -1.95 10.79 -4.65
N LEU A 81 -0.94 10.83 -3.77
CA LEU A 81 0.26 11.62 -3.98
C LEU A 81 1.09 11.07 -5.15
N GLU A 82 1.29 9.76 -5.21
CA GLU A 82 1.99 9.09 -6.32
C GLU A 82 1.32 9.37 -7.66
N HIS A 83 -0.01 9.33 -7.72
CA HIS A 83 -0.77 9.72 -8.91
C HIS A 83 -0.53 11.19 -9.28
N SER A 84 -0.63 12.10 -8.31
CA SER A 84 -0.43 13.53 -8.55
C SER A 84 1.00 13.86 -9.03
N ILE A 85 2.02 13.17 -8.50
CA ILE A 85 3.42 13.29 -8.93
C ILE A 85 3.58 12.75 -10.36
N SER A 86 2.97 11.61 -10.66
CA SER A 86 2.97 11.02 -12.01
C SER A 86 2.35 11.98 -13.03
N ASP A 87 1.20 12.57 -12.72
CA ASP A 87 0.53 13.55 -13.57
C ASP A 87 1.39 14.80 -13.78
N SER A 88 1.96 15.34 -12.70
CA SER A 88 2.90 16.47 -12.77
C SER A 88 4.08 16.19 -13.70
N LYS A 89 4.66 14.98 -13.63
CA LYS A 89 5.78 14.57 -14.49
C LYS A 89 5.36 14.42 -15.95
N LYS A 90 4.14 13.94 -16.21
CA LYS A 90 3.58 13.90 -17.58
C LYS A 90 3.41 15.31 -18.15
N LEU A 91 2.91 16.26 -17.37
CA LEU A 91 2.76 17.66 -17.79
C LEU A 91 4.11 18.30 -18.11
N GLU A 92 5.12 18.10 -17.27
CA GLU A 92 6.50 18.58 -17.51
C GLU A 92 7.06 18.03 -18.84
N ASN A 93 6.81 16.75 -19.14
CA ASN A 93 7.24 16.16 -20.41
C ASN A 93 6.53 16.79 -21.61
N ILE A 94 5.24 17.10 -21.49
CA ILE A 94 4.48 17.78 -22.56
C ILE A 94 5.01 19.19 -22.79
N GLU A 95 5.35 19.91 -21.72
CA GLU A 95 5.96 21.24 -21.79
C GLU A 95 7.32 21.19 -22.52
N LYS A 96 8.17 20.21 -22.19
CA LYS A 96 9.43 19.99 -22.91
C LYS A 96 9.21 19.70 -24.40
N LEU A 97 8.20 18.91 -24.75
CA LEU A 97 7.86 18.66 -26.16
C LEU A 97 7.40 19.94 -26.87
N TYR A 98 6.65 20.81 -26.19
CA TYR A 98 6.23 22.10 -26.74
C TYR A 98 7.43 23.03 -26.98
N GLU A 99 8.39 23.08 -26.05
CA GLU A 99 9.62 23.85 -26.21
C GLU A 99 10.49 23.32 -27.36
N LEU A 100 10.59 21.99 -27.54
CA LEU A 100 11.29 21.41 -28.69
C LEU A 100 10.65 21.80 -30.02
N TYR A 101 9.32 21.82 -30.09
CA TYR A 101 8.60 22.29 -31.27
C TYR A 101 8.87 23.78 -31.53
N LYS A 102 8.75 24.61 -30.50
CA LYS A 102 8.99 26.06 -30.57
C LYS A 102 10.42 26.40 -31.02
N ASN A 103 11.40 25.60 -30.61
CA ASN A 103 12.81 25.74 -31.01
C ASN A 103 13.11 25.13 -32.40
N GLY A 104 12.10 24.60 -33.10
CA GLY A 104 12.24 24.00 -34.44
C GLY A 104 12.95 22.64 -34.45
N ALA A 105 13.17 22.02 -33.29
CA ALA A 105 13.83 20.73 -33.17
C ALA A 105 12.92 19.55 -33.58
N ILE A 106 11.60 19.73 -33.52
CA ILE A 106 10.59 18.74 -33.93
C ILE A 106 9.44 19.40 -34.72
N SER A 107 8.78 18.62 -35.57
CA SER A 107 7.58 19.05 -36.32
C SER A 107 6.34 19.19 -35.41
N TYR A 108 5.39 20.06 -35.78
CA TYR A 108 4.10 20.20 -35.08
C TYR A 108 3.31 18.88 -35.04
N GLU A 109 3.29 18.15 -36.16
CA GLU A 109 2.64 16.83 -36.26
C GLU A 109 3.27 15.83 -35.27
N GLU A 110 4.60 15.87 -35.13
CA GLU A 110 5.33 15.00 -34.21
C GLU A 110 5.07 15.36 -32.75
N TYR A 111 5.00 16.66 -32.43
CA TYR A 111 4.58 17.15 -31.11
C TYR A 111 3.19 16.65 -30.73
N ILE A 112 2.20 16.80 -31.62
CA ILE A 112 0.82 16.38 -31.35
C ILE A 112 0.75 14.87 -31.14
N ASN A 113 1.36 14.07 -32.02
CA ASN A 113 1.38 12.61 -31.88
C ASN A 113 1.97 12.15 -30.54
N ARG A 114 3.08 12.73 -30.10
CA ARG A 114 3.73 12.38 -28.82
C ARG A 114 2.92 12.87 -27.62
N LYS A 115 2.37 14.08 -27.68
CA LYS A 115 1.47 14.62 -26.64
C LYS A 115 0.24 13.72 -26.48
N ASP A 116 -0.39 13.34 -27.57
CA ASP A 116 -1.58 12.49 -27.56
C ASP A 116 -1.26 11.10 -27.02
N MET A 117 -0.06 10.55 -27.29
CA MET A 117 0.40 9.30 -26.70
C MET A 117 0.55 9.40 -25.16
N ILE A 118 1.03 10.54 -24.65
CA ILE A 118 1.16 10.78 -23.21
C ILE A 118 -0.21 10.97 -22.55
N LEU A 119 -1.11 11.73 -23.20
CA LEU A 119 -2.46 12.01 -22.70
C LEU A 119 -3.36 10.77 -22.72
N LYS A 120 -3.19 9.88 -23.71
CA LYS A 120 -3.95 8.63 -23.80
C LYS A 120 -3.61 7.62 -22.69
N ASN A 121 -2.47 7.79 -22.04
CA ASN A 121 -2.01 6.99 -20.90
C ASN A 121 -2.32 7.65 -19.53
N ILE A 122 -3.19 8.66 -19.51
CA ILE A 122 -3.81 9.24 -18.30
C ILE A 122 -5.15 8.55 -18.08
#